data_AF-A0A0K2D4R0-F1
#
_entry.id   AF-A0A0K2D4R0-F1
#
_cell.length_a   1.000
_cell.length_b   1.000
_cell.length_c   1.000
_cell.angle_alpha   90.00
_cell.angle_beta   90.00
_cell.angle_gamma   90.00
#
_symmetry.space_group_name_H-M   'P 1'
#
loop_
_entity.id
_entity.type
_entity.pdbx_description
1 polymer ?
#
loop_
_entity_poly.entity_id
_entity_poly.type
_entity_poly.pdbx_seq_one_letter_code
_entity_poly.pdbx_strand_id
1 'polypeptide(L)'
;PYVDNIYGGIVKHSNQGNKSLQFVGILNQDGKETYLPSEVVRIKKKQFTLQEFDFKIRKFLMEKYNIYDSESRYTSGSLFLATKDS
;
A
#
# COMPACT_ATOMS: atom_id res chain seq x y z
N PRO A 1 -5.51 -19.79 -24.43
CA PRO A 1 -5.04 -18.43 -24.06
C PRO A 1 -5.78 -17.92 -22.81
N TYR A 2 -5.05 -17.72 -21.72
CA TYR A 2 -5.59 -17.07 -20.52
C TYR A 2 -5.60 -15.57 -20.75
N VAL A 3 -6.76 -14.94 -20.55
CA VAL A 3 -6.92 -13.49 -20.57
C VAL A 3 -6.92 -13.03 -19.12
N ASP A 4 -5.98 -12.16 -18.76
CA ASP A 4 -5.96 -11.54 -17.44
C ASP A 4 -7.04 -10.47 -17.38
N ASN A 5 -8.13 -10.77 -16.67
CA ASN A 5 -9.22 -9.83 -16.43
C ASN A 5 -8.96 -9.09 -15.11
N ILE A 6 -8.75 -7.78 -15.19
CA ILE A 6 -8.53 -6.91 -14.03
C ILE A 6 -9.57 -5.78 -14.02
N TYR A 7 -9.85 -5.25 -12.83
CA TYR A 7 -10.60 -4.00 -12.67
C TYR A 7 -9.61 -2.86 -12.43
N GLY A 8 -9.71 -1.78 -13.21
CA GLY A 8 -8.90 -0.58 -13.03
C GLY A 8 -7.39 -0.85 -13.18
N GLY A 9 -6.60 -0.33 -12.25
CA GLY A 9 -5.16 -0.61 -12.18
C GLY A 9 -4.28 0.02 -13.26
N ILE A 10 -4.85 0.71 -14.24
CA ILE A 10 -4.12 1.30 -15.36
C ILE A 10 -3.71 2.74 -15.07
N VAL A 11 -2.46 3.08 -15.37
CA VAL A 11 -1.93 4.46 -15.36
C VAL A 11 -1.23 4.75 -16.68
N LYS A 12 -1.11 6.04 -17.03
CA LYS A 12 -0.39 6.44 -18.23
C LYS A 12 1.09 6.06 -18.12
N HIS A 13 1.63 5.42 -19.16
CA HIS A 13 3.05 5.12 -19.21
C HIS A 13 3.88 6.42 -19.20
N SER A 14 5.00 6.43 -18.46
CA SER A 14 5.92 7.56 -18.44
C SER A 14 7.36 7.08 -18.68
N ASN A 15 8.02 7.60 -19.71
CA ASN A 15 9.40 7.26 -20.08
C ASN A 15 10.47 7.89 -19.17
N GLN A 16 10.07 8.60 -18.10
CA GLN A 16 11.02 9.20 -17.19
C GLN A 16 11.59 8.13 -16.26
N GLY A 17 12.81 7.67 -16.57
CA GLY A 17 13.52 6.61 -15.89
C GLY A 17 13.58 6.77 -14.36
N ASN A 18 13.46 5.63 -13.68
CA ASN A 18 13.84 5.35 -12.29
C ASN A 18 13.43 6.33 -11.18
N LYS A 19 12.45 7.22 -11.39
CA LYS A 19 11.86 7.97 -10.27
C LYS A 19 10.87 7.09 -9.53
N SER A 20 11.35 6.37 -8.51
CA SER A 20 10.48 5.65 -7.58
C SER A 20 9.93 6.60 -6.51
N LEU A 21 8.63 6.52 -6.27
CA LEU A 21 8.01 7.11 -5.09
C LEU A 21 8.28 6.21 -3.89
N GLN A 22 8.77 6.82 -2.83
CA GLN A 22 8.96 6.19 -1.53
C GLN A 22 8.03 6.88 -0.55
N PHE A 23 7.28 6.09 0.21
CA PHE A 23 6.33 6.58 1.18
C PHE A 23 6.85 6.31 2.58
N VAL A 24 6.70 7.30 3.44
CA VAL A 24 6.85 7.14 4.89
C VAL A 24 5.44 7.01 5.45
N GLY A 25 5.23 6.05 6.35
CA GLY A 25 3.94 5.82 6.98
C GLY A 25 4.09 5.48 8.45
N ILE A 26 3.03 5.70 9.20
CA ILE A 26 2.91 5.33 10.60
C ILE A 26 1.86 4.22 10.70
N LEU A 27 2.20 3.15 11.39
CA LEU A 27 1.25 2.12 11.81
C LEU A 27 0.87 2.41 13.27
N ASN A 28 -0.39 2.76 13.48
CA ASN A 28 -0.98 2.92 14.80
C ASN A 28 -1.74 1.63 15.17
N GLN A 29 -1.34 1.00 16.27
CA GLN A 29 -2.00 -0.19 16.81
C GLN A 29 -2.40 0.13 18.24
N ASP A 30 -3.71 0.32 18.46
CA ASP A 30 -4.29 0.61 19.77
C ASP A 30 -3.65 1.83 20.47
N GLY A 31 -3.34 2.88 19.70
CA GLY A 31 -2.69 4.11 20.18
C GLY A 31 -1.16 4.05 20.19
N LYS A 32 -0.55 2.89 19.92
CA LYS A 32 0.90 2.75 19.80
C LYS A 32 1.34 2.97 18.36
N GLU A 33 2.14 4.00 18.13
CA GLU A 33 2.66 4.35 16.82
C GLU A 33 4.03 3.74 16.54
N THR A 34 4.21 3.22 15.33
CA THR A 34 5.47 2.70 14.81
C THR A 34 5.68 3.14 13.36
N TYR A 35 6.92 3.42 12.98
CA TYR A 35 7.23 3.74 11.59
C TYR A 35 7.18 2.49 10.73
N LEU A 36 6.50 2.58 9.59
CA LEU A 36 6.55 1.55 8.58
C LEU A 36 7.93 1.56 7.90
N PRO A 37 8.50 0.38 7.60
CA PRO A 37 9.70 0.31 6.78
C PRO A 37 9.48 0.98 5.41
N SER A 38 10.49 1.70 4.94
CA SER A 38 10.40 2.57 3.77
C SER A 38 10.14 1.81 2.45
N GLU A 39 10.40 0.52 2.44
CA GLU A 39 10.26 -0.40 1.31
C GLU A 39 8.85 -1.00 1.20
N VAL A 40 8.02 -0.89 2.26
CA VAL A 40 6.67 -1.47 2.29
C VAL A 40 5.83 -0.98 1.11
N VAL A 41 5.93 0.30 0.77
CA VAL A 41 5.29 0.87 -0.41
C VAL A 41 6.33 1.56 -1.28
N ARG A 42 7.15 0.78 -1.97
CA ARG A 42 7.95 1.30 -3.07
C ARG A 42 7.16 1.23 -4.37
N ILE A 43 6.89 2.38 -4.98
CA ILE A 43 6.23 2.47 -6.30
C ILE A 43 7.27 2.93 -7.32
N LYS A 44 7.55 2.08 -8.30
CA LYS A 44 8.57 2.34 -9.34
C LYS A 44 8.08 3.32 -10.43
N LYS A 45 6.89 3.89 -10.27
CA LYS A 45 6.22 4.77 -11.22
C LYS A 45 5.95 6.11 -10.54
N LYS A 46 5.88 7.18 -11.34
CA LYS A 46 5.48 8.52 -10.87
C LYS A 46 4.00 8.65 -10.56
N GLN A 47 3.18 7.86 -11.25
CA GLN A 47 1.75 7.79 -11.04
C GLN A 47 1.42 6.37 -10.61
N PHE A 48 0.49 6.25 -9.69
CA PHE A 48 0.05 4.98 -9.15
C PHE A 48 -1.46 5.03 -8.96
N THR A 49 -2.06 3.84 -8.90
CA THR A 49 -3.47 3.70 -8.51
C THR A 49 -3.53 3.43 -7.01
N LEU A 50 -4.63 3.84 -6.36
CA LEU A 50 -4.91 3.43 -4.99
C LEU A 50 -4.93 1.90 -4.85
N GLN A 51 -5.32 1.18 -5.91
CA GLN A 51 -5.26 -0.28 -5.96
C GLN A 51 -3.82 -0.83 -5.82
N GLU A 52 -2.82 -0.25 -6.51
CA GLU A 52 -1.41 -0.68 -6.34
C GLU A 52 -0.91 -0.40 -4.92
N PHE A 53 -1.28 0.75 -4.36
CA PHE A 53 -0.87 1.17 -3.02
C PHE A 53 -1.51 0.29 -1.93
N ASP A 54 -2.83 0.15 -1.97
CA ASP A 54 -3.64 -0.62 -1.03
C ASP A 54 -3.24 -2.10 -1.04
N PHE A 55 -3.04 -2.69 -2.22
CA PHE A 55 -2.56 -4.06 -2.33
C PHE A 55 -1.22 -4.28 -1.63
N LYS A 56 -0.25 -3.38 -1.83
CA LYS A 56 1.08 -3.48 -1.21
C LYS A 56 1.03 -3.33 0.31
N ILE A 57 0.28 -2.35 0.82
CA ILE A 57 0.08 -2.17 2.26
C ILE A 57 -0.61 -3.39 2.87
N ARG A 58 -1.73 -3.84 2.29
CA ARG A 58 -2.47 -5.00 2.81
C ARG A 58 -1.62 -6.25 2.79
N LYS A 59 -0.87 -6.49 1.71
CA LYS A 59 0.07 -7.62 1.64
C LYS A 59 1.09 -7.60 2.78
N PHE A 60 1.72 -6.45 3.02
CA PHE A 60 2.66 -6.31 4.14
C PHE A 60 1.99 -6.55 5.49
N LEU A 61 0.81 -5.98 5.72
CA LEU A 61 0.08 -6.14 6.97
C LEU A 61 -0.39 -7.58 7.19
N MET A 62 -0.79 -8.27 6.12
CA MET A 62 -1.09 -9.70 6.15
C MET A 62 0.15 -10.50 6.54
N GLU A 63 1.28 -10.31 5.86
CA GLU A 63 2.50 -11.11 6.08
C GLU A 63 3.16 -10.85 7.45
N LYS A 64 3.03 -9.64 8.00
CA LYS A 64 3.72 -9.26 9.25
C LYS A 64 2.84 -9.30 10.49
N TYR A 65 1.55 -9.01 10.33
CA TYR A 65 0.63 -8.85 11.45
C TYR A 65 -0.60 -9.75 11.34
N ASN A 66 -0.70 -10.58 10.30
CA ASN A 66 -1.77 -11.56 10.13
C ASN A 66 -3.17 -10.91 10.22
N ILE A 67 -3.34 -9.70 9.67
CA ILE A 67 -4.55 -8.88 9.87
C ILE A 67 -5.85 -9.52 9.37
N TYR A 68 -5.77 -10.57 8.54
CA TYR A 68 -6.93 -11.29 8.00
C TYR A 68 -7.00 -12.76 8.44
N ASP A 69 -6.12 -13.20 9.34
CA ASP A 69 -6.22 -14.55 9.90
C ASP A 69 -7.42 -14.63 10.83
N SER A 70 -8.04 -15.81 10.94
CA SER A 70 -9.24 -16.00 11.79
C SER A 70 -8.97 -15.69 13.27
N GLU A 71 -7.74 -15.97 13.71
CA GLU A 71 -7.26 -15.74 15.08
C GLU A 71 -6.64 -14.34 15.28
N SER A 72 -6.75 -13.47 14.27
CA SER A 72 -6.26 -12.10 14.35
C SER A 72 -6.94 -11.34 15.48
N ARG A 73 -6.14 -10.63 16.29
CA ARG A 73 -6.67 -9.71 17.31
C ARG A 73 -7.33 -8.46 16.70
N TYR A 74 -7.09 -8.19 15.42
CA TYR A 74 -7.54 -6.98 14.73
C TYR A 74 -8.95 -7.19 14.15
N THR A 75 -9.94 -6.46 14.67
CA THR A 75 -11.34 -6.53 14.22
C THR A 75 -11.76 -5.35 13.33
N SER A 76 -10.97 -4.27 13.35
CA SER A 76 -11.17 -3.10 12.51
C SER A 76 -9.84 -2.44 12.16
N GLY A 77 -9.85 -1.61 11.12
CA GLY A 77 -8.69 -0.88 10.66
C GLY A 77 -9.03 0.02 9.49
N SER A 78 -8.22 1.07 9.28
CA SER A 78 -8.38 2.04 8.21
C SER A 78 -7.02 2.37 7.59
N LEU A 79 -7.05 2.78 6.33
CA LEU A 79 -5.88 3.27 5.60
C LEU A 79 -6.11 4.74 5.25
N PHE A 80 -5.20 5.59 5.70
CA PHE A 80 -5.19 7.00 5.36
C PHE A 80 -4.00 7.32 4.47
N LEU A 81 -4.24 8.04 3.39
CA LEU A 81 -3.22 8.58 2.51
C LEU A 81 -3.30 10.11 2.58
N ALA A 82 -2.31 10.73 3.22
CA ALA A 82 -2.20 12.18 3.27
C ALA A 82 -1.62 12.72 1.96
N THR A 83 -2.22 13.79 1.45
CA THR A 83 -1.70 14.58 0.34
C THR A 83 -1.14 15.91 0.87
N LYS A 84 -0.42 16.66 0.04
CA LYS A 84 0.23 17.92 0.48
C LYS A 84 -0.75 19.01 0.91
N ASP A 85 -1.99 18.88 0.48
CA ASP A 85 -3.13 19.75 0.70
C ASP A 85 -4.09 19.22 1.79
N SER A 86 -3.70 18.14 2.49
CA SER A 86 -4.40 17.62 3.68
C SER A 86 -4.05 18.41 4.94
#